data_AF-A0A0D5NN76-F1
#
_entry.id   AF-A0A0D5NN76-F1
#
_cell.length_a   1.000
_cell.length_b   1.000
_cell.length_c   1.000
_cell.angle_alpha   90.00
_cell.angle_beta   90.00
_cell.angle_gamma   90.00
#
_symmetry.space_group_name_H-M   'P 1'
#
loop_
_entity.id
_entity.type
_entity.pdbx_description
1 polymer ?
#
loop_
_entity_poly.entity_id
_entity_poly.type
_entity_poly.pdbx_seq_one_letter_code
_entity_poly.pdbx_strand_id
1 'polypeptide(L)'
;MFRYVPVWISSIHHLKRWNNLIVNRIDVRRASVPKIRTFLRYKPLPYYSRGDLTLNERELKYKAEVLAEGTLMCCYNLDEKLAFSIPYKDIKALERYPYGDIDWIRIKSGKATMTYDLLMAFGGSGLAPANRAVRTDEMYDILKRGGN
;
A
#
# COMPACT_ATOMS: atom_id res chain seq x y z
N MET A 1 -16.75 -5.50 12.92
CA MET A 1 -15.30 -5.31 12.73
C MET A 1 -14.86 -6.11 11.51
N PHE A 2 -14.19 -5.48 10.54
CA PHE A 2 -13.71 -6.12 9.31
C PHE A 2 -12.18 -6.20 9.31
N ARG A 3 -11.62 -7.31 8.84
CA ARG A 3 -10.16 -7.53 8.75
C ARG A 3 -9.75 -7.86 7.32
N TYR A 4 -8.69 -7.20 6.85
CA TYR A 4 -8.13 -7.35 5.51
C TYR A 4 -6.66 -7.73 5.63
N VAL A 5 -6.31 -8.89 5.08
CA VAL A 5 -4.94 -9.43 5.06
C VAL A 5 -4.70 -10.12 3.70
N PRO A 6 -3.62 -9.78 2.96
CA PRO A 6 -2.70 -8.67 3.20
C PRO A 6 -3.21 -7.34 2.62
N VAL A 7 -2.98 -6.24 3.33
CA VAL A 7 -3.12 -4.87 2.82
C VAL A 7 -1.74 -4.25 2.60
N TRP A 8 -1.57 -3.67 1.42
CA TRP A 8 -0.38 -2.97 1.02
C TRP A 8 -0.59 -1.46 1.16
N ILE A 9 0.41 -0.79 1.74
CA ILE A 9 0.40 0.64 1.99
C ILE A 9 1.47 1.30 1.14
N SER A 10 1.19 2.49 0.59
CA SER A 10 2.18 3.35 -0.08
C SER A 10 1.80 4.83 0.08
N SER A 11 2.51 5.72 -0.61
CA SER A 11 2.11 7.13 -0.77
C SER A 11 2.33 7.59 -2.21
N ILE A 12 1.61 8.61 -2.66
CA ILE A 12 1.79 9.17 -4.01
C ILE A 12 3.25 9.62 -4.21
N HIS A 13 3.86 10.24 -3.20
CA HIS A 13 5.26 10.67 -3.27
C HIS A 13 6.19 9.47 -3.46
N HIS A 14 5.96 8.38 -2.74
CA HIS A 14 6.72 7.14 -2.90
C HIS A 14 6.58 6.55 -4.29
N LEU A 15 5.34 6.44 -4.79
CA LEU A 15 5.07 5.97 -6.15
C LEU A 15 5.81 6.80 -7.19
N LYS A 16 5.77 8.14 -7.07
CA LYS A 16 6.45 9.06 -7.99
C LYS A 16 7.98 8.91 -7.91
N ARG A 17 8.55 8.91 -6.70
CA ARG A 17 10.00 8.72 -6.49
C ARG A 17 10.46 7.39 -7.08
N TRP A 18 9.69 6.33 -6.86
CA TRP A 18 9.97 5.01 -7.37
C TRP A 18 9.89 4.94 -8.90
N ASN A 19 8.82 5.47 -9.50
CA ASN A 19 8.68 5.54 -10.95
C ASN A 19 9.85 6.30 -11.59
N ASN A 20 10.28 7.41 -10.99
CA ASN A 20 11.44 8.17 -11.47
C ASN A 20 12.74 7.35 -11.42
N LEU A 21 12.95 6.55 -10.36
CA LEU A 21 14.13 5.67 -10.26
C LEU A 21 14.15 4.60 -11.37
N ILE A 22 12.99 4.03 -11.72
CA ILE A 22 12.89 3.02 -12.79
C ILE A 22 13.11 3.67 -14.16
N VAL A 23 12.38 4.75 -14.46
CA VAL A 23 12.36 5.39 -15.78
C VAL A 23 13.73 5.96 -16.12
N ASN A 24 14.41 6.58 -15.16
CA ASN A 24 15.70 7.22 -15.40
C ASN A 24 16.84 6.21 -15.57
N ARG A 25 16.62 4.91 -15.37
CA ARG A 25 17.65 3.84 -15.44
C ARG A 25 18.95 4.17 -14.70
N ILE A 26 18.93 5.13 -13.75
CA ILE A 26 20.07 5.49 -12.92
C ILE A 26 20.30 4.30 -12.01
N ASP A 27 21.15 3.40 -12.50
CA ASP A 27 21.88 2.42 -11.74
C ASP A 27 21.04 1.62 -10.74
N VAL A 28 19.90 1.09 -11.19
CA VAL A 28 19.24 -0.05 -10.51
C VAL A 28 20.21 -1.24 -10.38
N ARG A 29 21.32 -1.26 -11.15
CA ARG A 29 22.45 -2.18 -10.99
C ARG A 29 23.39 -1.85 -9.82
N ARG A 30 23.48 -0.59 -9.37
CA ARG A 30 24.29 -0.19 -8.18
C ARG A 30 23.46 -0.01 -6.92
N ALA A 31 22.18 0.32 -7.04
CA ALA A 31 21.24 0.04 -5.96
C ALA A 31 21.26 -1.47 -5.77
N SER A 32 21.44 -1.93 -4.53
CA SER A 32 21.51 -3.33 -4.10
C SER A 32 20.22 -4.10 -4.43
N VAL A 33 19.98 -4.33 -5.71
CA VAL A 33 18.74 -4.87 -6.25
C VAL A 33 18.95 -6.32 -6.69
N PRO A 34 18.67 -7.33 -5.84
CA PRO A 34 18.81 -8.75 -6.18
C PRO A 34 18.23 -9.17 -7.54
N LYS A 35 19.02 -10.00 -8.25
CA LYS A 35 18.81 -10.53 -9.61
C LYS A 35 17.46 -11.26 -9.84
N ILE A 36 16.70 -11.60 -8.81
CA ILE A 36 15.36 -12.21 -8.96
C ILE A 36 14.37 -11.24 -9.63
N ARG A 37 14.59 -9.92 -9.49
CA ARG A 37 13.81 -8.88 -10.21
C ARG A 37 13.89 -8.95 -11.73
N THR A 38 14.94 -9.54 -12.29
CA THR A 38 15.10 -9.66 -13.76
C THR A 38 14.19 -10.71 -14.38
N PHE A 39 13.69 -11.68 -13.60
CA PHE A 39 12.77 -12.72 -14.08
C PHE A 39 11.32 -12.23 -14.15
N LEU A 40 10.92 -11.29 -13.30
CA LEU A 40 9.63 -10.61 -13.40
C LEU A 40 9.76 -9.48 -14.44
N ARG A 41 9.45 -9.78 -15.70
CA ARG A 41 9.37 -8.81 -16.81
C ARG A 41 8.37 -7.66 -16.61
N TYR A 42 7.74 -7.51 -15.45
CA TYR A 42 6.60 -6.62 -15.25
C TYR A 42 6.69 -5.84 -13.94
N LYS A 43 6.68 -4.50 -14.09
CA LYS A 43 6.35 -3.44 -13.12
C LYS A 43 6.75 -3.73 -11.66
N PRO A 44 7.88 -3.20 -11.16
CA PRO A 44 8.19 -3.30 -9.73
C PRO A 44 7.09 -2.66 -8.89
N LEU A 45 6.91 -3.19 -7.68
CA LEU A 45 5.78 -2.94 -6.81
C LEU A 45 6.18 -1.91 -5.73
N PRO A 46 5.78 -0.64 -5.82
CA PRO A 46 6.16 0.41 -4.87
C PRO A 46 5.23 0.48 -3.66
N TYR A 47 5.36 -0.44 -2.74
CA TYR A 47 4.70 -0.38 -1.44
C TYR A 47 5.71 -0.03 -0.34
N TYR A 48 5.26 0.68 0.68
CA TYR A 48 5.98 0.96 1.92
C TYR A 48 5.87 -0.17 2.94
N SER A 49 4.72 -0.84 2.98
CA SER A 49 4.48 -1.86 4.00
C SER A 49 3.41 -2.82 3.52
N ARG A 50 3.50 -4.07 3.98
CA ARG A 50 2.47 -5.09 3.84
C ARG A 50 2.05 -5.52 5.24
N GLY A 51 0.76 -5.68 5.47
CA GLY A 51 0.29 -6.08 6.80
C GLY A 51 -1.21 -6.21 6.91
N ASP A 52 -1.67 -6.10 8.15
CA ASP A 52 -3.06 -6.28 8.53
C ASP A 52 -3.75 -4.94 8.67
N LEU A 53 -4.87 -4.78 7.96
CA LEU A 53 -5.78 -3.66 8.17
C LEU A 53 -7.03 -4.16 8.89
N THR A 54 -7.40 -3.47 9.96
CA THR A 54 -8.64 -3.69 10.71
C THR A 54 -9.48 -2.43 10.63
N LEU A 55 -10.71 -2.57 10.13
CA LEU A 55 -11.72 -1.53 10.09
C LEU A 55 -12.73 -1.79 11.20
N ASN A 56 -12.82 -0.88 12.16
CA ASN A 56 -13.83 -0.91 13.21
C ASN A 56 -14.81 0.25 13.01
N GLU A 57 -15.66 0.54 14.00
CA GLU A 57 -16.73 1.54 13.86
C GLU A 57 -16.23 2.99 13.89
N ARG A 58 -15.03 3.25 14.42
CA ARG A 58 -14.54 4.61 14.68
C ARG A 58 -13.24 4.95 13.97
N GLU A 59 -12.42 3.95 13.66
CA GLU A 59 -11.09 4.12 13.12
C GLU A 59 -10.67 2.93 12.26
N LEU A 60 -9.71 3.18 11.38
CA LEU A 60 -8.94 2.13 10.73
C LEU A 60 -7.59 1.96 11.44
N LYS A 61 -7.19 0.72 11.62
CA LYS A 61 -5.90 0.33 12.23
C LYS A 61 -5.09 -0.48 11.26
N TYR A 62 -3.84 -0.12 11.11
CA TYR A 62 -2.88 -0.85 10.32
C TYR A 62 -1.72 -1.32 11.19
N LYS A 63 -1.26 -2.54 10.94
CA LYS A 63 -0.03 -3.07 11.51
C LYS A 63 0.72 -3.86 10.44
N ALA A 64 1.96 -3.50 10.20
CA ALA A 64 2.86 -4.24 9.32
C ALA A 64 3.02 -5.69 9.78
N GLU A 65 3.10 -6.60 8.81
CA GLU A 65 3.43 -8.00 9.02
C GLU A 65 4.95 -8.15 8.93
N VAL A 66 5.54 -8.87 9.90
CA VAL A 66 6.96 -9.25 9.83
C VAL A 66 7.06 -10.41 8.85
N LEU A 67 7.76 -10.21 7.74
CA LEU A 67 7.91 -11.25 6.73
C LEU A 67 9.05 -12.20 7.12
N ALA A 68 8.84 -13.50 6.95
CA ALA A 68 9.89 -14.49 7.19
C ALA A 68 11.08 -14.29 6.24
N GLU A 69 12.29 -14.52 6.76
CA GLU A 69 13.55 -14.47 6.00
C GLU A 69 13.44 -15.35 4.74
N GLY A 70 13.64 -14.74 3.56
CA GLY A 70 13.47 -15.40 2.25
C GLY A 70 12.33 -14.84 1.39
N THR A 71 11.26 -14.33 2.01
CA THR A 71 10.19 -13.58 1.28
C THR A 71 10.69 -12.18 0.84
N LEU A 72 11.75 -11.71 1.51
CA LEU A 72 12.39 -10.40 1.37
C LEU A 72 13.02 -10.14 -0.02
N MET A 73 13.31 -11.17 -0.82
CA MET A 73 14.05 -10.97 -2.08
C MET A 73 13.26 -10.19 -3.18
N CYS A 74 11.95 -10.03 -3.02
CA CYS A 74 11.09 -9.38 -4.01
C CYS A 74 10.63 -7.96 -3.61
N CYS A 75 10.90 -7.53 -2.38
CA CYS A 75 10.27 -6.39 -1.74
C CYS A 75 11.33 -5.36 -1.29
N TYR A 76 11.22 -4.09 -1.70
CA TYR A 76 12.20 -3.05 -1.35
C TYR A 76 11.51 -1.99 -0.48
N ASN A 77 12.23 -1.47 0.52
CA ASN A 77 11.74 -0.42 1.45
C ASN A 77 10.49 -0.81 2.24
N LEU A 78 10.39 -2.07 2.67
CA LEU A 78 9.37 -2.49 3.63
C LEU A 78 9.67 -1.92 5.01
N ASP A 79 8.77 -1.11 5.54
CA ASP A 79 8.74 -0.74 6.95
C ASP A 79 7.90 -1.76 7.72
N GLU A 80 8.56 -2.81 8.20
CA GLU A 80 7.96 -3.89 9.00
C GLU A 80 7.53 -3.44 10.40
N LYS A 81 7.83 -2.18 10.78
CA LYS A 81 7.41 -1.58 12.05
C LYS A 81 6.27 -0.59 11.88
N LEU A 82 5.81 -0.36 10.65
CA LEU A 82 4.75 0.61 10.40
C LEU A 82 3.45 0.19 11.09
N ALA A 83 3.00 1.02 12.01
CA ALA A 83 1.70 0.89 12.64
C ALA A 83 1.04 2.26 12.74
N PHE A 84 -0.25 2.34 12.41
CA PHE A 84 -1.01 3.57 12.53
C PHE A 84 -2.48 3.31 12.84
N SER A 85 -3.12 4.30 13.44
CA SER A 85 -4.57 4.36 13.63
C SER A 85 -5.08 5.69 13.11
N ILE A 86 -6.10 5.66 12.26
CA ILE A 86 -6.73 6.87 11.72
C ILE A 86 -8.22 6.83 12.09
N PRO A 87 -8.66 7.69 13.02
CA PRO A 87 -10.08 7.94 13.25
C PRO A 87 -10.75 8.42 11.97
N TYR A 88 -11.97 7.94 11.68
CA TYR A 88 -12.65 8.31 10.43
C TYR A 88 -12.94 9.82 10.34
N LYS A 89 -13.20 10.46 11.48
CA LYS A 89 -13.34 11.93 11.59
C LYS A 89 -12.10 12.71 11.11
N ASP A 90 -10.93 12.08 11.08
CA ASP A 90 -9.67 12.70 10.66
C ASP A 90 -9.41 12.47 9.15
N ILE A 91 -10.30 11.75 8.44
CA ILE A 91 -10.21 11.54 7.00
C ILE A 91 -10.95 12.67 6.30
N LYS A 92 -10.22 13.51 5.57
CA LYS A 92 -10.79 14.63 4.80
C LYS A 92 -11.38 14.18 3.47
N ALA A 93 -10.76 13.19 2.85
CA ALA A 93 -11.22 12.66 1.57
C ALA A 93 -10.78 11.20 1.38
N LEU A 94 -11.66 10.45 0.73
CA LEU A 94 -11.41 9.11 0.20
C LEU A 94 -11.58 9.17 -1.31
N GLU A 95 -10.53 8.81 -2.04
CA GLU A 95 -10.50 8.85 -3.51
C GLU A 95 -9.99 7.51 -4.05
N ARG A 96 -10.32 7.20 -5.30
CA ARG A 96 -9.67 6.13 -6.04
C ARG A 96 -8.41 6.65 -6.73
N TYR A 97 -7.34 5.86 -6.68
CA TYR A 97 -6.07 6.15 -7.31
C TYR A 97 -5.66 4.99 -8.21
N PRO A 98 -5.73 5.14 -9.55
CA PRO A 98 -5.40 4.07 -10.47
C PRO A 98 -3.91 3.78 -10.45
N TYR A 99 -3.52 2.55 -10.12
CA TYR A 99 -2.12 2.12 -10.16
C TYR A 99 -1.96 0.64 -10.49
N GLY A 100 -1.34 0.37 -11.64
CA GLY A 100 -1.17 -0.99 -12.14
C GLY A 100 -2.47 -1.52 -12.76
N ASP A 101 -3.01 -2.56 -12.16
CA ASP A 101 -4.23 -3.28 -12.58
C ASP A 101 -5.35 -3.21 -11.53
N ILE A 102 -5.18 -2.38 -10.50
CA ILE A 102 -6.14 -2.16 -9.42
C ILE A 102 -6.23 -0.67 -9.08
N ASP A 103 -7.41 -0.24 -8.63
CA ASP A 103 -7.63 1.10 -8.10
C ASP A 103 -7.38 1.11 -6.60
N TRP A 104 -6.26 1.73 -6.21
CA TRP A 104 -5.89 1.89 -4.81
C TRP A 104 -6.82 2.90 -4.14
N ILE A 105 -7.02 2.76 -2.84
CA ILE A 105 -7.74 3.73 -2.02
C ILE A 105 -6.73 4.79 -1.57
N ARG A 106 -7.01 6.05 -1.88
CA ARG A 106 -6.28 7.20 -1.36
C ARG A 106 -7.03 7.80 -0.19
N ILE A 107 -6.36 7.84 0.96
CA ILE A 107 -6.83 8.52 2.17
C ILE A 107 -6.06 9.82 2.32
N LYS A 108 -6.79 10.94 2.29
CA LYS A 108 -6.24 12.26 2.66
C LYS A 108 -6.58 12.53 4.12
N SER A 109 -5.57 12.55 4.98
CA SER A 109 -5.78 12.90 6.39
C SER A 109 -5.85 14.42 6.59
N GLY A 110 -6.67 14.84 7.54
CA GLY A 110 -6.72 16.22 8.00
C GLY A 110 -5.65 16.59 9.02
N LYS A 111 -4.97 15.61 9.60
CA LYS A 111 -3.92 15.84 10.59
C LYS A 111 -2.60 16.22 9.91
N ALA A 112 -2.02 17.33 10.33
CA ALA A 112 -0.72 17.81 9.88
C ALA A 112 0.44 16.81 10.15
N THR A 113 0.24 15.83 11.04
CA THR A 113 1.24 14.81 11.37
C THR A 113 1.39 13.74 10.31
N MET A 114 0.39 13.51 9.44
CA MET A 114 0.57 12.67 8.26
C MET A 114 1.00 13.55 7.10
N THR A 115 2.30 13.60 6.84
CA THR A 115 2.90 14.46 5.82
C THR A 115 2.48 14.08 4.38
N TYR A 116 1.85 12.92 4.18
CA TYR A 116 1.55 12.38 2.85
C TYR A 116 0.18 11.69 2.77
N ASP A 117 -0.40 11.73 1.57
CA ASP A 117 -1.56 10.91 1.21
C ASP A 117 -1.23 9.43 1.32
N LEU A 118 -2.04 8.71 2.09
CA LEU A 118 -1.90 7.28 2.27
C LEU A 118 -2.59 6.57 1.11
N LEU A 119 -1.89 5.68 0.44
CA LEU A 119 -2.46 4.78 -0.55
C LEU A 119 -2.55 3.37 0.02
N MET A 120 -3.67 2.69 -0.20
CA MET A 120 -3.85 1.32 0.26
C MET A 120 -4.58 0.45 -0.75
N ALA A 121 -4.20 -0.82 -0.82
CA ALA A 121 -4.89 -1.81 -1.65
C ALA A 121 -4.85 -3.19 -1.00
N PHE A 122 -5.91 -3.97 -1.17
CA PHE A 122 -5.89 -5.38 -0.79
C PHE A 122 -5.09 -6.18 -1.81
N GLY A 123 -4.23 -7.09 -1.35
CA GLY A 123 -3.46 -7.98 -2.23
C GLY A 123 -2.34 -7.31 -3.03
N GLY A 124 -2.40 -5.99 -3.26
CA GLY A 124 -1.36 -5.22 -3.95
C GLY A 124 -1.22 -5.59 -5.43
N SER A 125 -0.24 -4.99 -6.10
CA SER A 125 0.19 -5.45 -7.43
C SER A 125 1.11 -6.68 -7.25
N GLY A 126 1.00 -7.73 -8.08
CA GLY A 126 1.80 -8.96 -7.96
C GLY A 126 0.98 -10.25 -8.06
N LEU A 127 1.54 -11.40 -7.64
CA LEU A 127 0.90 -12.73 -7.51
C LEU A 127 -0.21 -12.75 -6.44
N ALA A 128 -1.09 -11.77 -6.50
CA ALA A 128 -2.15 -11.53 -5.54
C ALA A 128 -3.40 -12.37 -5.90
N PRO A 129 -4.29 -12.63 -4.93
CA PRO A 129 -5.48 -13.43 -5.17
C PRO A 129 -6.41 -12.79 -6.23
N ALA A 130 -7.11 -13.62 -7.00
CA ALA A 130 -7.97 -13.19 -8.10
C ALA A 130 -9.06 -12.16 -7.70
N ASN A 131 -9.44 -12.11 -6.42
CA ASN A 131 -10.49 -11.23 -5.89
C ASN A 131 -9.99 -9.87 -5.37
N ARG A 132 -8.75 -9.47 -5.65
CA ARG A 132 -8.17 -8.24 -5.07
C ARG A 132 -8.92 -6.95 -5.37
N ALA A 133 -9.48 -6.80 -6.57
CA ALA A 133 -10.24 -5.62 -6.96
C ALA A 133 -11.52 -5.54 -6.11
N VAL A 134 -12.30 -6.64 -6.09
CA VAL A 134 -13.51 -6.78 -5.28
C VAL A 134 -13.24 -6.48 -3.80
N ARG A 135 -12.18 -7.06 -3.22
CA ARG A 135 -11.85 -6.80 -1.81
C ARG A 135 -11.37 -5.39 -1.53
N THR A 136 -10.68 -4.76 -2.48
CA THR A 136 -10.31 -3.34 -2.37
C THR A 136 -11.56 -2.45 -2.48
N ASP A 137 -12.54 -2.84 -3.28
CA ASP A 137 -13.81 -2.13 -3.40
C ASP A 137 -14.66 -2.22 -2.14
N GLU A 138 -14.80 -3.43 -1.57
CA GLU A 138 -15.45 -3.62 -0.26
C GLU A 138 -14.81 -2.75 0.83
N MET A 139 -13.47 -2.72 0.85
CA MET A 139 -12.71 -1.91 1.80
C MET A 139 -13.00 -0.42 1.62
N TYR A 140 -13.09 0.06 0.38
CA TYR A 140 -13.45 1.45 0.07
C TYR A 140 -14.86 1.81 0.52
N ASP A 141 -15.82 0.94 0.27
CA ASP A 141 -17.21 1.19 0.64
C ASP A 141 -17.41 1.23 2.15
N ILE A 142 -16.72 0.38 2.90
CA ILE A 142 -16.74 0.40 4.37
C ILE A 142 -16.11 1.69 4.90
N LEU A 143 -14.94 2.09 4.37
CA LEU A 143 -14.27 3.33 4.77
C LEU A 143 -15.15 4.55 4.47
N LYS A 144 -15.83 4.56 3.32
CA LYS A 144 -16.73 5.64 2.93
C LYS A 144 -17.97 5.73 3.83
N ARG A 145 -18.50 4.59 4.29
CA ARG A 145 -19.60 4.55 5.27
C ARG A 145 -19.17 5.01 6.66
N GLY A 146 -17.95 4.69 7.09
CA GLY A 146 -17.44 5.08 8.41
C GLY A 146 -17.06 6.57 8.53
N GLY A 147 -16.84 7.26 7.41
CA GLY A 147 -16.51 8.69 7.36
C GLY A 147 -17.71 9.64 7.28
N ASN A 148 -18.92 9.13 7.10
CA ASN A 148 -20.18 9.88 7.14
C ASN A 148 -20.89 9.65 8.48
#